data_AF-A0A7W9J1B3-F1
#
_entry.id   AF-A0A7W9J1B3-F1
#
_cell.length_a   1.000
_cell.length_b   1.000
_cell.length_c   1.000
_cell.angle_alpha   90.00
_cell.angle_beta   90.00
_cell.angle_gamma   90.00
#
_symmetry.space_group_name_H-M   'P 1'
#
loop_
_entity.id
_entity.type
_entity.pdbx_description
1 polymer ?
#
loop_
_entity_poly.entity_id
_entity_poly.type
_entity_poly.pdbx_seq_one_letter_code
_entity_poly.pdbx_strand_id
1 'polypeptide(L)'
;MNHPRKAFYGIAEIAEALGLNRQLVTAWRRRRSHGLPEPDAELSSGPIWRGETVEPWIDAFRDRGDGGEMQPVSGELAMRAGRRMLRVAALLLEQPIRLRLLSQALTEARELLPLVDAAADDPLRRAVVQLLSPLRVNDSGNLDEFRRQVLVEVAQLAPLAELAAQSLPTSESAG
;
A
#
# COMPACT_ATOMS: atom_id res chain seq x y z
N MET A 1 -17.03 -4.66 -18.12
CA MET A 1 -16.51 -5.61 -19.15
C MET A 1 -16.51 -7.01 -18.54
N ASN A 2 -17.14 -8.00 -19.17
CA ASN A 2 -17.29 -9.35 -18.61
C ASN A 2 -15.96 -10.13 -18.83
N HIS A 3 -15.31 -10.62 -17.77
CA HIS A 3 -14.09 -11.43 -17.90
C HIS A 3 -14.48 -12.88 -18.23
N PRO A 4 -13.81 -13.55 -19.18
CA PRO A 4 -14.10 -14.95 -19.49
C PRO A 4 -13.83 -15.82 -18.26
N ARG A 5 -14.84 -16.60 -17.84
CA ARG A 5 -14.72 -17.57 -16.75
C ARG A 5 -13.68 -18.65 -17.08
N LYS A 6 -12.91 -19.08 -16.07
CA LYS A 6 -11.77 -20.00 -16.25
C LYS A 6 -11.94 -21.22 -15.34
N ALA A 7 -11.54 -22.39 -15.84
CA ALA A 7 -11.57 -23.61 -15.04
C ALA A 7 -10.63 -23.52 -13.82
N PHE A 8 -9.51 -22.80 -13.97
CA PHE A 8 -8.54 -22.57 -12.91
C PHE A 8 -8.06 -21.13 -12.91
N TYR A 9 -7.72 -20.66 -11.71
CA TYR A 9 -7.21 -19.32 -11.46
C TYR A 9 -5.90 -19.43 -10.68
N GLY A 10 -4.89 -18.66 -11.08
CA GLY A 10 -3.79 -18.27 -10.23
C GLY A 10 -3.93 -16.80 -9.81
N ILE A 11 -2.91 -16.27 -9.12
CA ILE A 11 -2.87 -14.86 -8.69
C ILE A 11 -3.01 -13.91 -9.88
N ALA A 12 -2.41 -14.26 -11.02
CA ALA A 12 -2.45 -13.42 -12.22
C ALA A 12 -3.85 -13.32 -12.80
N GLU A 13 -4.56 -14.44 -12.88
CA GLU A 13 -5.92 -14.53 -13.40
C GLU A 13 -6.92 -13.86 -12.47
N ILE A 14 -6.74 -13.99 -11.15
CA ILE A 14 -7.57 -13.28 -10.16
C ILE A 14 -7.35 -11.77 -10.27
N ALA A 15 -6.09 -11.33 -10.37
CA ALA A 15 -5.77 -9.92 -10.55
C ALA A 15 -6.39 -9.35 -11.83
N GLU A 16 -6.29 -10.08 -12.95
CA GLU A 16 -6.92 -9.72 -14.21
C GLU A 16 -8.45 -9.66 -14.09
N ALA A 17 -9.07 -10.67 -13.48
CA ALA A 17 -10.51 -10.70 -13.25
C ALA A 17 -10.97 -9.52 -12.38
N LEU A 18 -10.17 -9.08 -11.42
CA LEU A 18 -10.54 -7.96 -10.55
C LEU A 18 -10.10 -6.59 -11.08
N GLY A 19 -9.33 -6.53 -12.18
CA GLY A 19 -8.74 -5.27 -12.66
C GLY A 19 -7.65 -4.72 -11.73
N LEU A 20 -6.98 -5.58 -10.96
CA LEU A 20 -6.01 -5.24 -9.93
C LEU A 20 -4.57 -5.62 -10.30
N ASN A 21 -3.61 -5.14 -9.51
CA ASN A 21 -2.21 -5.57 -9.61
C ASN A 21 -2.01 -6.96 -8.96
N ARG A 22 -1.22 -7.83 -9.62
CA ARG A 22 -0.81 -9.15 -9.10
C ARG A 22 -0.15 -9.09 -7.71
N GLN A 23 0.65 -8.07 -7.46
CA GLN A 23 1.31 -7.89 -6.16
C GLN A 23 0.30 -7.62 -5.04
N LEU A 24 -0.79 -6.91 -5.34
CA LEU A 24 -1.85 -6.63 -4.39
C LEU A 24 -2.59 -7.92 -4.00
N VAL A 25 -2.99 -8.72 -4.99
CA VAL A 25 -3.65 -10.02 -4.73
C VAL A 25 -2.71 -10.98 -3.97
N THR A 26 -1.41 -10.95 -4.27
CA THR A 26 -0.39 -11.68 -3.50
C THR A 26 -0.35 -11.23 -2.03
N ALA A 27 -0.38 -9.93 -1.78
CA ALA A 27 -0.39 -9.37 -0.44
C ALA A 27 -1.67 -9.73 0.32
N TRP A 28 -2.83 -9.71 -0.34
CA TRP A 28 -4.10 -10.12 0.24
C TRP A 28 -4.07 -11.58 0.68
N ARG A 29 -3.57 -12.47 -0.18
CA ARG A 29 -3.36 -13.87 0.18
C ARG A 29 -2.47 -14.00 1.41
N ARG A 30 -1.30 -13.36 1.39
CA ARG A 30 -0.33 -13.43 2.51
C ARG A 30 -0.92 -12.95 3.83
N ARG A 31 -1.83 -11.98 3.79
CA ARG A 31 -2.49 -11.37 4.95
C ARG A 31 -3.84 -12.00 5.29
N ARG A 32 -4.31 -12.98 4.49
CA ARG A 32 -5.66 -13.55 4.55
C ARG A 32 -6.76 -12.47 4.64
N SER A 33 -6.65 -11.44 3.81
CA SER A 33 -7.55 -10.28 3.82
C SER A 33 -8.57 -10.34 2.67
N HIS A 34 -9.63 -9.54 2.81
CA HIS A 34 -10.67 -9.33 1.78
C HIS A 34 -11.47 -10.60 1.42
N GLY A 35 -11.44 -11.59 2.32
CA GLY A 35 -12.19 -12.83 2.18
C GLY A 35 -11.73 -13.70 1.01
N LEU A 36 -10.51 -13.49 0.49
CA LEU A 36 -9.96 -14.35 -0.56
C LEU A 36 -9.94 -15.80 -0.05
N PRO A 37 -10.58 -16.75 -0.76
CA PRO A 37 -10.60 -18.15 -0.34
C PRO A 37 -9.18 -18.74 -0.32
N GLU A 38 -8.97 -19.77 0.50
CA GLU A 38 -7.73 -20.56 0.46
C GLU A 38 -7.62 -21.29 -0.89
N PRO A 39 -6.41 -21.50 -1.43
CA PRO A 39 -6.23 -22.19 -2.71
C PRO A 39 -6.63 -23.65 -2.61
N ASP A 40 -7.19 -24.17 -3.70
CA ASP A 40 -7.52 -25.58 -3.86
C ASP A 40 -6.26 -26.46 -3.97
N ALA A 41 -5.15 -25.90 -4.45
CA ALA A 41 -3.86 -26.57 -4.54
C ALA A 41 -2.69 -25.57 -4.52
N GLU A 42 -1.53 -26.02 -4.04
CA GLU A 42 -0.25 -25.30 -4.18
C GLU A 42 0.63 -26.05 -5.19
N LEU A 43 0.96 -25.41 -6.31
CA LEU A 43 1.88 -25.95 -7.31
C LEU A 43 3.27 -25.30 -7.17
N SER A 44 4.27 -25.88 -7.83
CA SER A 44 5.61 -25.25 -7.93
C SER A 44 5.58 -23.86 -8.56
N SER A 45 4.57 -23.57 -9.40
CA SER A 45 4.35 -22.26 -10.02
C SER A 45 3.52 -21.29 -9.17
N GLY A 46 3.00 -21.73 -8.02
CA GLY A 46 2.17 -20.92 -7.12
C GLY A 46 0.79 -21.53 -6.82
N PRO A 47 -0.05 -20.79 -6.07
CA PRO A 47 -1.36 -21.25 -5.66
C PRO A 47 -2.36 -21.29 -6.81
N ILE A 48 -3.24 -22.29 -6.80
CA ILE A 48 -4.32 -22.46 -7.76
C ILE A 48 -5.66 -22.60 -7.04
N TRP A 49 -6.69 -21.98 -7.64
CA TRP A 49 -8.09 -22.15 -7.30
C TRP A 49 -8.84 -22.76 -8.49
N ARG A 50 -9.83 -23.59 -8.19
CA ARG A 50 -10.86 -23.97 -9.17
C ARG A 50 -11.81 -22.79 -9.39
N GLY A 51 -12.28 -22.64 -10.63
CA GLY A 51 -13.25 -21.59 -10.98
C GLY A 51 -14.48 -21.61 -10.07
N GLU A 52 -15.04 -22.80 -9.83
CA GLU A 52 -16.20 -23.00 -8.95
C GLU A 52 -15.99 -22.50 -7.51
N THR A 53 -14.74 -22.50 -7.01
CA THR A 53 -14.39 -22.02 -5.66
C THR A 53 -14.27 -20.50 -5.61
N VAL A 54 -13.59 -19.91 -6.60
CA VAL A 54 -13.16 -18.50 -6.53
C VAL A 54 -14.09 -17.54 -7.28
N GLU A 55 -14.78 -17.99 -8.32
CA GLU A 55 -15.67 -17.14 -9.13
C GLU A 55 -16.83 -16.54 -8.31
N PRO A 56 -17.52 -17.27 -7.40
CA PRO A 56 -18.55 -16.67 -6.56
C PRO A 56 -18.01 -15.52 -5.70
N TRP A 57 -16.76 -15.63 -5.22
CA TRP A 57 -16.11 -14.57 -4.48
C TRP A 57 -15.72 -13.39 -5.39
N ILE A 58 -15.20 -13.64 -6.59
CA ILE A 58 -14.89 -12.60 -7.60
C ILE A 58 -16.15 -11.80 -7.95
N ASP A 59 -17.27 -12.48 -8.19
CA ASP A 59 -18.54 -11.85 -8.52
C ASP A 59 -19.06 -11.02 -7.34
N ALA A 60 -19.08 -11.57 -6.12
CA ALA A 60 -19.47 -10.84 -4.91
C ALA A 60 -18.56 -9.66 -4.55
N PHE A 61 -17.29 -9.69 -4.98
CA PHE A 61 -16.34 -8.60 -4.80
C PHE A 61 -16.61 -7.47 -5.81
N ARG A 62 -16.91 -7.83 -7.07
CA ARG A 62 -17.31 -6.86 -8.10
C ARG A 62 -18.65 -6.20 -7.79
N ASP A 63 -19.64 -6.97 -7.36
CA ASP A 63 -20.98 -6.47 -7.04
C ASP A 63 -21.00 -5.52 -5.84
N ARG A 64 -20.02 -5.65 -4.93
CA ARG A 64 -19.80 -4.69 -3.84
C ARG A 64 -19.21 -3.36 -4.27
N GLY A 65 -18.77 -3.24 -5.53
CA GLY A 65 -18.03 -2.07 -6.01
C GLY A 65 -16.56 -2.08 -5.60
N ASP A 66 -16.08 -3.13 -4.92
CA ASP A 66 -14.66 -3.27 -4.57
C ASP A 66 -13.80 -3.60 -5.82
N GLY A 67 -14.45 -4.02 -6.93
CA GLY A 67 -13.84 -4.52 -8.16
C GLY A 67 -13.64 -3.50 -9.29
N GLY A 68 -13.38 -2.22 -9.02
CA GLY A 68 -13.17 -1.27 -10.13
C GLY A 68 -12.60 0.11 -9.81
N GLU A 69 -12.69 0.56 -8.56
CA GLU A 69 -12.02 1.79 -8.14
C GLU A 69 -10.94 1.39 -7.13
N MET A 70 -9.66 1.52 -7.51
CA MET A 70 -8.60 1.49 -6.50
C MET A 70 -9.02 2.49 -5.42
N GLN A 71 -9.09 2.07 -4.16
CA GLN A 71 -9.49 3.01 -3.13
C GLN A 71 -8.44 4.12 -3.03
N PRO A 72 -8.86 5.39 -2.88
CA PRO A 72 -7.94 6.48 -2.65
C PRO A 72 -7.15 6.23 -1.37
N VAL A 73 -5.98 6.85 -1.25
CA VAL A 73 -5.22 6.78 0.00
C VAL A 73 -6.05 7.45 1.11
N SER A 74 -6.33 6.72 2.19
CA SER A 74 -7.06 7.32 3.31
C SER A 74 -6.22 8.40 4.00
N GLY A 75 -6.88 9.42 4.55
CA GLY A 75 -6.22 10.45 5.36
C GLY A 75 -5.43 9.85 6.53
N GLU A 76 -5.93 8.76 7.13
CA GLU A 76 -5.23 8.03 8.19
C GLU A 76 -3.92 7.39 7.71
N LEU A 77 -3.91 6.78 6.53
CA LEU A 77 -2.72 6.19 5.92
C LEU A 77 -1.69 7.29 5.59
N ALA A 78 -2.14 8.41 5.05
CA ALA A 78 -1.29 9.57 4.78
C ALA A 78 -0.65 10.11 6.07
N MET A 79 -1.44 10.29 7.14
CA MET A 79 -0.91 10.73 8.44
C MET A 79 0.04 9.72 9.07
N ARG A 80 -0.20 8.41 8.88
CA ARG A 80 0.72 7.36 9.30
C ARG A 80 2.05 7.43 8.54
N ALA A 81 2.02 7.69 7.23
CA ALA A 81 3.22 7.91 6.43
C ALA A 81 4.02 9.12 6.93
N GLY A 82 3.34 10.25 7.17
CA GLY A 82 3.94 11.46 7.74
C GLY A 82 4.66 11.21 9.06
N ARG A 83 3.99 10.56 10.03
CA ARG A 83 4.60 10.21 11.32
C ARG A 83 5.81 9.29 11.18
N ARG A 84 5.74 8.27 10.31
CA ARG A 84 6.87 7.34 10.09
C ARG A 84 8.07 8.08 9.48
N MET A 85 7.85 8.97 8.51
CA MET A 85 8.94 9.76 7.92
C MET A 85 9.53 10.80 8.87
N LEU A 86 8.72 11.45 9.71
CA LEU A 86 9.21 12.30 10.80
C LEU A 86 10.11 11.53 11.77
N ARG A 87 9.73 10.29 12.13
CA ARG A 87 10.54 9.42 12.98
C ARG A 87 11.88 9.08 12.33
N VAL A 88 11.88 8.76 11.03
CA VAL A 88 13.11 8.51 10.26
C VAL A 88 13.99 9.77 10.25
N ALA A 89 13.42 10.94 9.96
CA ALA A 89 14.15 12.21 9.97
C ALA A 89 14.76 12.51 11.34
N ALA A 90 14.00 12.36 12.42
CA ALA A 90 14.48 12.56 13.78
C ALA A 90 15.70 11.67 14.08
N LEU A 91 15.63 10.37 13.75
CA LEU A 91 16.73 9.42 13.97
C LEU A 91 17.96 9.72 13.11
N LEU A 92 17.79 10.25 11.90
CA LEU A 92 18.90 10.66 11.03
C LEU A 92 19.62 11.92 11.50
N LEU A 93 18.96 12.75 12.33
CA LEU A 93 19.52 13.96 12.93
C LEU A 93 20.23 13.72 14.26
N GLU A 94 20.09 12.52 14.85
CA GLU A 94 20.72 12.19 16.12
C GLU A 94 22.25 12.08 16.02
N GLN A 95 22.93 12.45 17.10
CA GLN A 95 24.37 12.24 17.25
C GLN A 95 24.66 11.54 18.59
N PRO A 96 25.18 10.29 18.58
CA PRO A 96 25.39 9.42 17.41
C PRO A 96 24.08 8.85 16.86
N ILE A 97 24.06 8.53 15.56
CA ILE A 97 22.91 7.89 14.93
C ILE A 97 22.71 6.49 15.52
N ARG A 98 21.53 6.25 16.09
CA ARG A 98 21.15 4.95 16.65
C ARG A 98 20.70 4.00 15.55
N LEU A 99 21.66 3.37 14.85
CA LEU A 99 21.45 2.54 13.67
C LEU A 99 20.34 1.48 13.83
N ARG A 100 20.23 0.81 14.98
CA ARG A 100 19.16 -0.18 15.22
C ARG A 100 17.77 0.44 15.13
N LEU A 101 17.57 1.59 15.76
CA LEU A 101 16.29 2.30 15.75
C LEU A 101 15.99 2.85 14.35
N LEU A 102 17.01 3.35 13.65
CA LEU A 102 16.89 3.79 12.26
C LEU A 102 16.48 2.64 11.34
N SER A 103 17.15 1.50 11.41
CA SER A 103 16.81 0.31 10.62
C SER A 103 15.38 -0.17 10.88
N GLN A 104 14.93 -0.16 12.13
CA GLN A 104 13.55 -0.47 12.48
C GLN A 104 12.57 0.53 11.88
N ALA A 105 12.80 1.84 12.06
CA ALA A 105 11.93 2.88 11.52
C ALA A 105 11.85 2.84 9.99
N LEU A 106 12.95 2.55 9.31
CA LEU A 106 12.99 2.35 7.86
C LEU A 106 12.19 1.13 7.41
N THR A 107 12.27 0.03 8.16
CA THR A 107 11.48 -1.18 7.88
C THR A 107 9.99 -0.86 8.00
N GLU A 108 9.58 -0.26 9.11
CA GLU A 108 8.20 0.18 9.31
C GLU A 108 7.76 1.13 8.19
N ALA A 109 8.55 2.14 7.82
CA ALA A 109 8.18 3.07 6.76
C ALA A 109 7.99 2.36 5.40
N ARG A 110 8.84 1.40 5.07
CA ARG A 110 8.77 0.62 3.81
C ARG A 110 7.54 -0.29 3.71
N GLU A 111 6.96 -0.73 4.83
CA GLU A 111 5.71 -1.50 4.84
C GLU A 111 4.53 -0.74 4.20
N LEU A 112 4.62 0.60 4.13
CA LEU A 112 3.59 1.43 3.52
C LEU A 112 3.67 1.45 1.99
N LEU A 113 4.84 1.18 1.39
CA LEU A 113 5.04 1.29 -0.06
C LEU A 113 4.02 0.44 -0.85
N PRO A 114 3.81 -0.86 -0.53
CA PRO A 114 2.84 -1.67 -1.27
C PRO A 114 1.39 -1.21 -1.10
N LEU A 115 1.05 -0.59 0.03
CA LEU A 115 -0.31 -0.08 0.27
C LEU A 115 -0.61 1.13 -0.62
N VAL A 116 0.38 2.02 -0.76
CA VAL A 116 0.28 3.23 -1.58
C VAL A 116 0.38 2.89 -3.08
N ASP A 117 1.20 1.90 -3.44
CA ASP A 117 1.34 1.42 -4.82
C ASP A 117 0.06 0.78 -5.37
N ALA A 118 -0.80 0.28 -4.46
CA ALA A 118 -2.08 -0.34 -4.78
C ALA A 118 -3.28 0.63 -4.78
N ALA A 119 -3.10 1.87 -4.31
CA ALA A 119 -4.16 2.87 -4.19
C ALA A 119 -4.39 3.64 -5.50
N ALA A 120 -5.57 4.28 -5.63
CA ALA A 120 -5.91 5.08 -6.82
C ALA A 120 -4.98 6.28 -6.98
N ASP A 121 -4.72 6.65 -8.24
CA ASP A 121 -3.93 7.84 -8.53
C ASP A 121 -4.71 9.12 -8.28
N ASP A 122 -4.61 9.63 -7.06
CA ASP A 122 -5.21 10.88 -6.60
C ASP A 122 -4.11 11.85 -6.08
N PRO A 123 -4.44 13.13 -5.80
CA PRO A 123 -3.47 14.09 -5.24
C PRO A 123 -2.84 13.68 -3.91
N LEU A 124 -3.61 13.03 -3.02
CA LEU A 124 -3.15 12.60 -1.70
C LEU A 124 -2.15 11.43 -1.82
N ARG A 125 -2.44 10.45 -2.67
CA ARG A 125 -1.53 9.37 -3.04
C ARG A 125 -0.24 9.95 -3.60
N ARG A 126 -0.30 10.90 -4.54
CA ARG A 126 0.91 11.52 -5.12
C ARG A 126 1.76 12.21 -4.06
N ALA A 127 1.14 12.93 -3.13
CA ALA A 127 1.84 13.53 -1.99
C ALA A 127 2.51 12.47 -1.10
N VAL A 128 1.82 11.36 -0.81
CA VAL A 128 2.38 10.26 -0.01
C VAL A 128 3.50 9.52 -0.76
N VAL A 129 3.36 9.30 -2.07
CA VAL A 129 4.41 8.69 -2.91
C VAL A 129 5.67 9.57 -2.91
N GLN A 130 5.50 10.88 -3.08
CA GLN A 130 6.59 11.85 -3.01
C GLN A 130 7.29 11.79 -1.65
N LEU A 131 6.52 11.85 -0.56
CA LEU A 131 7.03 11.77 0.80
C LEU A 131 7.87 10.50 1.04
N LEU A 132 7.44 9.35 0.50
CA LEU A 132 8.11 8.06 0.67
C LEU A 132 9.20 7.79 -0.38
N SER A 133 9.42 8.70 -1.34
CA SER A 133 10.37 8.51 -2.44
C SER A 133 11.81 8.18 -2.01
N PRO A 134 12.37 8.74 -0.90
CA PRO A 134 13.74 8.40 -0.49
C PRO A 134 13.91 6.92 -0.14
N LEU A 135 12.83 6.25 0.28
CA LEU A 135 12.85 4.83 0.64
C LEU A 135 12.93 3.89 -0.56
N ARG A 136 12.59 4.38 -1.76
CA ARG A 136 12.56 3.61 -3.01
C ARG A 136 13.89 3.63 -3.75
N VAL A 137 14.62 4.74 -3.65
CA VAL A 137 15.82 5.00 -4.47
C VAL A 137 17.11 4.58 -3.74
N ASN A 138 17.09 4.52 -2.41
CA ASN A 138 18.34 4.47 -1.66
C ASN A 138 18.87 3.04 -1.40
N ASP A 139 19.59 2.51 -2.39
CA ASP A 139 20.53 1.37 -2.26
C ASP A 139 22.00 1.83 -2.09
N SER A 140 22.26 3.15 -2.19
CA SER A 140 23.60 3.70 -2.46
C SER A 140 24.58 3.78 -1.27
N GLY A 141 24.18 3.40 -0.06
CA GLY A 141 25.06 3.41 1.13
C GLY A 141 25.47 4.80 1.64
N ASN A 142 25.11 5.91 0.97
CA ASN A 142 25.43 7.26 1.38
C ASN A 142 24.37 7.84 2.34
N LEU A 143 24.69 7.86 3.64
CA LEU A 143 23.76 8.29 4.69
C LEU A 143 23.48 9.79 4.70
N ASP A 144 24.43 10.62 4.27
CA ASP A 144 24.26 12.09 4.25
C ASP A 144 23.34 12.52 3.12
N GLU A 145 23.51 11.91 1.94
CA GLU A 145 22.61 12.11 0.81
C GLU A 145 21.20 11.64 1.14
N PHE A 146 21.07 10.47 1.79
CA PHE A 146 19.79 9.98 2.26
C PHE A 146 19.15 10.93 3.28
N ARG A 147 19.92 11.42 4.25
CA ARG A 147 19.45 12.42 5.23
C ARG A 147 18.90 13.65 4.52
N ARG A 148 19.64 14.18 3.55
CA ARG A 148 19.21 15.36 2.77
C ARG A 148 17.90 15.10 2.04
N GLN A 149 17.76 13.96 1.37
CA GLN A 149 16.51 13.59 0.67
C GLN A 149 15.33 13.46 1.64
N VAL A 150 15.51 12.76 2.77
CA VAL A 150 14.44 12.64 3.79
C VAL A 150 14.00 14.01 4.31
N LEU A 151 14.95 14.91 4.60
CA LEU A 151 14.63 16.25 5.11
C LEU A 151 13.88 17.11 4.08
N VAL A 152 14.23 17.01 2.79
CA VAL A 152 13.51 17.70 1.70
C VAL A 152 12.05 17.27 1.65
N GLU A 153 11.79 15.97 1.71
CA GLU A 153 10.41 15.46 1.60
C GLU A 153 9.58 15.72 2.87
N VAL A 154 10.19 15.62 4.05
CA VAL A 154 9.51 15.92 5.32
C VAL A 154 9.12 17.41 5.42
N ALA A 155 9.83 18.31 4.75
CA ALA A 155 9.45 19.73 4.67
C ALA A 155 8.11 19.94 3.92
N GLN A 156 7.66 18.97 3.12
CA GLN A 156 6.41 19.02 2.36
C GLN A 156 5.21 18.42 3.11
N LEU A 157 5.32 18.18 4.43
CA LEU A 157 4.25 17.55 5.21
C LEU A 157 3.01 18.44 5.41
N ALA A 158 3.16 19.77 5.40
CA ALA A 158 2.02 20.66 5.63
C ALA A 158 0.93 20.52 4.55
N PRO A 159 1.25 20.60 3.23
CA PRO A 159 0.28 20.31 2.17
C PRO A 159 -0.35 18.91 2.26
N LEU A 160 0.43 17.90 2.66
CA LEU A 160 -0.08 16.53 2.82
C LEU A 160 -1.11 16.45 3.95
N ALA A 161 -0.86 17.11 5.08
CA ALA A 161 -1.78 17.12 6.21
C ALA A 161 -3.12 17.80 5.84
N GLU A 162 -3.08 18.87 5.04
CA GLU A 162 -4.28 19.53 4.52
C GLU A 162 -5.10 18.61 3.59
N LEU A 163 -4.45 17.94 2.64
CA LEU A 163 -5.10 16.97 1.76
C LEU A 163 -5.66 15.77 2.55
N ALA A 164 -4.94 15.30 3.57
CA ALA A 164 -5.38 14.22 4.42
C ALA A 164 -6.63 14.59 5.23
N ALA A 165 -6.70 15.83 5.75
CA ALA A 165 -7.86 16.32 6.49
C ALA A 165 -9.13 16.37 5.62
N GLN A 166 -9.00 16.72 4.35
CA GLN A 166 -10.12 16.71 3.38
C GLN A 166 -10.63 15.29 3.06
N SER A 167 -9.81 14.27 3.35
CA SER A 167 -10.11 12.86 3.06
C SER A 167 -10.56 12.08 4.30
N LEU A 168 -10.64 12.72 5.47
CA LEU A 168 -11.16 12.12 6.70
C LEU A 168 -12.68 12.30 6.76
N PRO A 169 -13.44 11.31 7.26
CA PRO A 169 -14.87 11.48 7.47
C PRO A 169 -15.12 12.62 8.48
N THR A 170 -15.97 13.58 8.10
CA THR A 170 -16.39 14.68 8.97
C THR A 170 -17.02 14.08 10.23
N SER A 171 -16.49 14.42 11.42
CA SER A 171 -16.97 13.87 12.69
C SER A 171 -18.37 14.37 13.11
N GLU A 172 -19.17 14.95 12.21
CA GLU A 172 -20.48 15.58 12.50
C GLU A 172 -21.68 14.63 12.31
N SER A 173 -21.61 13.38 12.80
CA SER A 173 -22.81 12.52 12.86
C SER A 173 -22.95 11.72 14.16
N ALA A 174 -22.35 12.22 15.24
CA ALA A 174 -22.62 11.76 16.59
C ALA A 174 -23.16 12.93 17.42
N GLY A 175 -24.41 13.26 17.19
CA GLY A 175 -25.23 14.20 17.96
C GLY A 175 -26.63 13.65 18.11
#